data_AF-A0A2E4IFS2-F1
#
_entry.id   AF-A0A2E4IFS2-F1
#
_cell.length_a   1.000
_cell.length_b   1.000
_cell.length_c   1.000
_cell.angle_alpha   90.00
_cell.angle_beta   90.00
_cell.angle_gamma   90.00
#
_symmetry.space_group_name_H-M   'P 1'
#
loop_
_entity.id
_entity.type
_entity.pdbx_description
1 polymer ?
#
loop_
_entity_poly.entity_id
_entity_poly.type
_entity_poly.pdbx_seq_one_letter_code
_entity_poly.pdbx_strand_id
1 'polypeptide(L)' 'AVSINGNHRTVDKILKAKTLKTKEKIASQLYDLALLSQNMLTGSELTSFVRRSLDILSK' A
#
# COMPACT_ATOMS: atom_id res chain seq x y z
N ALA A 1 9.20 13.73 -5.11
CA ALA A 1 10.13 12.72 -4.56
C ALA A 1 9.35 11.83 -3.60
N VAL A 2 9.62 10.52 -3.57
CA VAL A 2 8.99 9.58 -2.63
C VAL A 2 9.91 9.44 -1.42
N SER A 3 9.37 9.64 -0.21
CA SER A 3 10.08 9.41 1.05
C SER A 3 9.58 8.12 1.68
N ILE A 4 10.49 7.32 2.24
CA ILE A 4 10.17 6.00 2.81
C ILE A 4 10.59 5.99 4.28
N ASN A 5 9.67 5.63 5.17
CA ASN A 5 9.99 5.41 6.57
C ASN A 5 10.54 3.99 6.79
N GLY A 6 11.87 3.83 6.75
CA GLY A 6 12.55 2.55 6.92
C GLY A 6 12.40 1.90 8.30
N ASN A 7 12.06 2.65 9.35
CA ASN A 7 11.90 2.09 10.70
C ASN A 7 10.50 1.51 10.96
N HIS A 8 9.56 1.66 10.02
CA HIS A 8 8.19 1.24 10.20
C HIS A 8 8.02 -0.26 10.01
N ARG A 9 7.22 -0.92 10.88
CA ARG A 9 6.98 -2.38 10.84
C ARG A 9 6.45 -2.87 9.49
N THR A 10 5.71 -2.04 8.74
CA THR A 10 5.22 -2.44 7.41
C THR A 10 6.34 -2.53 6.38
N VAL A 11 7.39 -1.72 6.47
CA VAL A 11 8.56 -1.82 5.57
C VAL A 11 9.33 -3.10 5.86
N ASP A 12 9.50 -3.45 7.14
CA ASP A 12 10.07 -4.74 7.56
C ASP A 12 9.25 -5.94 7.02
N LYS A 13 7.91 -5.84 7.02
CA LYS A 13 7.03 -6.84 6.39
C LYS A 13 7.27 -6.98 4.88
N ILE A 14 7.51 -5.88 4.17
CA ILE A 14 7.85 -5.92 2.74
C ILE A 14 9.18 -6.64 2.54
N LEU A 15 10.21 -6.30 3.33
CA LEU A 15 11.53 -6.91 3.20
C LEU A 15 11.49 -8.43 3.45
N LYS A 16 10.73 -8.84 4.47
CA LYS A 16 10.56 -10.25 4.89
C LYS A 16 9.58 -11.06 4.04
N ALA A 17 8.81 -10.44 3.15
CA ALA A 17 7.87 -11.18 2.31
C ALA A 17 8.61 -12.13 1.35
N LYS A 18 8.15 -13.38 1.27
CA LYS A 18 8.85 -14.46 0.55
C LYS A 18 8.78 -14.36 -0.97
N THR A 19 7.71 -13.78 -1.52
CA THR A 19 7.51 -13.69 -2.97
C THR A 19 7.51 -12.24 -3.43
N LEU A 20 8.01 -12.01 -4.64
CA LEU A 20 8.00 -10.69 -5.27
C LEU A 20 6.56 -10.13 -5.35
N LYS A 21 5.60 -10.98 -5.73
CA LYS A 21 4.17 -10.63 -5.79
C LYS A 21 3.63 -10.10 -4.46
N THR A 22 4.05 -10.69 -3.33
CA THR A 22 3.64 -10.21 -2.00
C THR A 22 4.30 -8.87 -1.67
N LYS A 23 5.57 -8.68 -2.05
CA LYS A 23 6.29 -7.40 -1.87
C LYS A 23 5.60 -6.28 -2.63
N GLU A 24 5.33 -6.50 -3.91
CA GLU A 24 4.62 -5.57 -4.78
C GLU A 24 3.24 -5.22 -4.22
N LYS A 25 2.47 -6.22 -3.81
CA LYS A 25 1.13 -5.98 -3.24
C LYS A 25 1.16 -5.03 -2.03
N ILE A 26 2.07 -5.26 -1.08
CA ILE A 26 2.17 -4.42 0.12
C ILE A 26 2.72 -3.04 -0.23
N ALA A 27 3.69 -2.95 -1.15
CA ALA A 27 4.27 -1.69 -1.59
C ALA A 27 3.24 -0.82 -2.34
N SER A 28 2.47 -1.39 -3.27
CA SER A 28 1.38 -0.68 -3.97
C SER A 28 0.33 -0.15 -2.98
N GLN A 29 -0.05 -0.96 -1.98
CA GLN A 29 -0.99 -0.53 -0.96
C GLN A 29 -0.48 0.68 -0.16
N LEU A 30 0.81 0.68 0.23
CA LEU A 30 1.42 1.81 0.94
C LEU A 30 1.54 3.05 0.06
N TYR A 31 1.84 2.86 -1.22
CA TYR A 31 1.92 3.95 -2.19
C TYR A 31 0.56 4.63 -2.39
N ASP A 32 -0.49 3.85 -2.61
CA ASP A 32 -1.85 4.37 -2.74
C ASP A 32 -2.31 5.06 -1.46
N LEU A 33 -1.94 4.53 -0.29
CA LEU A 33 -2.22 5.17 1.00
C LEU A 33 -1.51 6.53 1.12
N ALA A 34 -0.27 6.65 0.65
CA ALA A 34 0.45 7.93 0.62
C ALA A 34 -0.18 8.92 -0.36
N LEU A 35 -0.63 8.47 -1.53
CA LEU A 35 -1.39 9.31 -2.45
C LEU A 35 -2.71 9.78 -1.83
N LEU A 36 -3.41 8.89 -1.12
CA LEU A 36 -4.64 9.22 -0.42
C LEU A 36 -4.40 10.28 0.67
N SER A 37 -3.36 10.13 1.50
CA SER A 37 -3.06 11.10 2.56
C SER A 37 -2.72 12.49 2.03
N GLN A 38 -2.23 12.56 0.79
CA GLN A 38 -1.94 13.82 0.10
C GLN A 38 -3.13 14.34 -0.74
N ASN A 39 -4.32 13.73 -0.63
CA ASN A 39 -5.49 14.01 -1.48
C ASN A 39 -5.22 13.87 -2.99
N MET A 40 -4.23 13.06 -3.38
CA MET A 40 -3.82 12.83 -4.76
C MET A 40 -4.49 11.60 -5.38
N LEU A 41 -5.14 10.75 -4.58
CA LEU A 41 -5.85 9.57 -5.04
C LEU A 41 -7.33 9.90 -5.28
N THR A 42 -7.80 9.85 -6.52
CA THR A 42 -9.17 10.27 -6.88
C THR A 42 -9.86 9.31 -7.85
N GLY A 43 -11.18 9.43 -7.97
CA GLY A 43 -12.00 8.71 -8.96
C GLY A 43 -11.88 7.19 -8.90
N SER A 44 -11.53 6.59 -10.03
CA SER A 44 -11.41 5.12 -10.19
C SER A 44 -10.31 4.54 -9.30
N GLU A 45 -9.19 5.25 -9.13
CA GLU A 45 -8.06 4.77 -8.32
C GLU A 45 -8.41 4.74 -6.82
N LEU A 46 -9.14 5.74 -6.33
CA LEU A 46 -9.67 5.76 -4.97
C LEU A 46 -10.62 4.59 -4.72
N THR A 47 -11.56 4.37 -5.64
CA THR A 47 -12.53 3.26 -5.53
C THR A 47 -11.82 1.92 -5.51
N SER A 48 -10.81 1.75 -6.36
CA SER A 48 -10.01 0.52 -6.44
C SER A 48 -9.20 0.29 -5.16
N PHE A 49 -8.59 1.33 -4.61
CA PHE A 49 -7.88 1.27 -3.34
C PHE A 49 -8.81 0.87 -2.18
N VAL A 50 -10.00 1.46 -2.09
CA VAL A 50 -10.99 1.14 -1.05
C VAL A 50 -11.42 -0.32 -1.16
N ARG A 51 -11.76 -0.80 -2.37
CA ARG A 51 -12.12 -2.21 -2.59
C ARG A 51 -11.00 -3.16 -2.18
N ARG A 52 -9.76 -2.90 -2.60
CA ARG A 52 -8.58 -3.70 -2.21
C ARG A 52 -8.38 -3.70 -0.69
N SER A 53 -8.58 -2.56 -0.04
CA SER A 53 -8.43 -2.42 1.40
C SER A 53 -9.48 -3.24 2.16
N LEU A 54 -10.73 -3.23 1.70
CA LEU A 54 -11.81 -4.06 2.25
C LEU A 54 -11.54 -5.56 2.06
N ASP A 55 -11.03 -5.98 0.90
CA ASP A 55 -10.67 -7.38 0.65
C ASP A 55 -9.53 -7.88 1.55
N ILE A 56 -8.61 -7.00 1.94
CA ILE A 56 -7.51 -7.31 2.85
C ILE A 56 -8.01 -7.40 4.30
N LEU A 57 -8.93 -6.51 4.70
CA LEU A 57 -9.47 -6.46 6.07
C LEU A 57 -10.52 -7.54 6.35
N SER A 58 -11.22 -8.01 5.32
CA SER A 58 -12.27 -9.04 5.44
C SER A 58 -11.72 -10.48 5.42
N LYS A 59 -10.39 -10.64 5.39
CA LYS A 59 -9.68 -11.92 5.47
C LYS A 59 -8.88 -12.01 6.76
#